data_AF-A0A2E6I360-F1
#
_entry.id   AF-A0A2E6I360-F1
#
_cell.length_a   1.000
_cell.length_b   1.000
_cell.length_c   1.000
_cell.angle_alpha   90.00
_cell.angle_beta   90.00
_cell.angle_gamma   90.00
#
_symmetry.space_group_name_H-M   'P 1'
#
loop_
_entity.id
_entity.type
_entity.pdbx_description
1 polymer ?
#
loop_
_entity_poly.entity_id
_entity_poly.type
_entity_poly.pdbx_seq_one_letter_code
_entity_poly.pdbx_strand_id
1 'polypeptide(L)'
;MTADRPYRSGWPPDRVNALIRDLGGTHLNSRVVEIFLRTVAPYPIGTSVDVVSDDRKGYQDVVVDVDDTILHRPKIRLLFDEAGERIGAVDIDLREQGDVQVISVRGPEPKLEPLDSSVATGSGVIEVAEDDEVAYEDDEEIEFVDEDEIDEIVFIEDEDEEF
;
A
#
# COMPACT_ATOMS: atom_id res chain seq x y z
N MET A 1 11.29 2.54 11.85
CA MET A 1 10.11 2.80 12.71
C MET A 1 8.96 1.86 12.40
N THR A 2 8.78 1.51 11.12
CA THR A 2 7.75 0.61 10.60
C THR A 2 8.07 -0.88 10.75
N ALA A 3 9.35 -1.27 10.81
CA ALA A 3 9.74 -2.68 10.97
C ALA A 3 9.27 -3.30 12.29
N ASP A 4 8.68 -4.50 12.22
CA ASP A 4 8.34 -5.32 13.38
C ASP A 4 9.62 -5.84 14.06
N ARG A 5 9.64 -5.85 15.38
CA ARG A 5 10.79 -6.29 16.18
C ARG A 5 10.30 -7.22 17.28
N PRO A 6 11.09 -8.22 17.72
CA PRO A 6 10.63 -9.22 18.69
C PRO A 6 10.05 -8.66 20.01
N TYR A 7 10.48 -7.46 20.39
CA TYR A 7 10.08 -6.77 21.62
C TYR A 7 9.16 -5.56 21.39
N ARG A 8 8.85 -5.22 20.13
CA ARG A 8 7.99 -4.09 19.79
C ARG A 8 7.45 -4.21 18.37
N SER A 9 6.12 -4.13 18.25
CA SER A 9 5.48 -4.01 16.96
C SER A 9 5.86 -2.73 16.22
N GLY A 10 6.05 -2.89 14.91
CA GLY A 10 6.21 -1.78 13.98
C GLY A 10 5.05 -0.81 14.07
N TRP A 11 5.33 0.47 13.86
CA TRP A 11 4.27 1.46 13.76
C TRP A 11 3.63 1.43 12.37
N PRO A 12 2.31 1.67 12.28
CA PRO A 12 1.65 1.74 10.99
C PRO A 12 2.16 2.96 10.19
N PRO A 13 2.16 2.89 8.84
CA PRO A 13 2.82 3.89 8.01
C PRO A 13 2.22 5.29 8.15
N ASP A 14 0.91 5.40 8.23
CA ASP A 14 0.17 6.65 8.50
C ASP A 14 0.68 7.37 9.75
N ARG A 15 0.86 6.64 10.86
CA ARG A 15 1.37 7.18 12.12
C ARG A 15 2.82 7.65 12.00
N VAL A 16 3.65 6.91 11.25
CA VAL A 16 5.05 7.30 11.02
C VAL A 16 5.11 8.55 10.15
N ASN A 17 4.27 8.65 9.12
CA ASN A 17 4.19 9.84 8.25
C ASN A 17 3.77 11.08 9.03
N ALA A 18 2.78 10.95 9.93
CA ALA A 18 2.38 12.05 10.82
C ALA A 18 3.55 12.50 11.73
N LEU A 19 4.26 11.55 12.36
CA LEU A 19 5.43 11.88 13.17
C LEU A 19 6.54 12.58 12.37
N ILE A 20 6.84 12.08 11.17
CA ILE A 20 7.88 12.68 10.31
C ILE A 20 7.50 14.11 9.94
N ARG A 21 6.22 14.37 9.64
CA ARG A 21 5.70 15.71 9.38
C ARG A 21 5.89 16.63 10.60
N ASP A 22 5.54 16.16 11.80
CA ASP A 22 5.64 16.95 13.04
C ASP A 22 7.10 17.30 13.39
N LEU A 23 8.05 16.42 13.05
CA LEU A 23 9.48 16.65 13.25
C LEU A 23 10.12 17.53 12.17
N GLY A 24 9.39 17.79 11.07
CA GLY A 24 9.85 18.63 9.97
C GLY A 24 10.08 20.08 10.41
N GLY A 25 11.24 20.63 10.06
CA GLY A 25 11.61 22.02 10.37
C GLY A 25 12.19 22.24 11.77
N THR A 26 12.15 21.24 12.65
CA THR A 26 12.79 21.30 13.97
C THR A 26 13.96 20.32 14.05
N HIS A 27 13.66 19.03 13.89
CA HIS A 27 14.64 17.95 13.99
C HIS A 27 15.01 17.37 12.62
N LEU A 28 14.15 17.56 11.61
CA LEU A 28 14.34 17.06 10.24
C LEU A 28 14.33 18.23 9.26
N ASN A 29 15.09 18.10 8.17
CA ASN A 29 15.08 19.07 7.08
C ASN A 29 13.69 19.08 6.40
N SER A 30 13.01 20.22 6.40
CA SER A 30 11.66 20.35 5.84
C SER A 30 11.56 19.96 4.36
N ARG A 31 12.58 20.25 3.56
CA ARG A 31 12.58 19.93 2.13
C ARG A 31 12.68 18.43 1.89
N VAL A 32 13.49 17.72 2.68
CA VAL A 32 13.59 16.26 2.62
C VAL A 32 12.29 15.61 3.09
N VAL A 33 11.69 16.14 4.17
CA VAL A 33 10.38 15.67 4.67
C VAL A 33 9.29 15.85 3.62
N GLU A 34 9.26 16.99 2.93
CA GLU A 34 8.28 17.26 1.89
C GLU A 34 8.41 16.27 0.72
N ILE A 35 9.64 16.00 0.25
CA ILE A 35 9.89 15.01 -0.80
C ILE A 35 9.43 13.63 -0.32
N PHE A 36 9.80 13.21 0.89
CA PHE A 36 9.40 11.93 1.45
C PHE A 36 7.87 11.77 1.49
N LEU A 37 7.14 12.78 1.96
CA LEU A 37 5.68 12.75 2.06
C LEU A 37 4.97 12.75 0.68
N ARG A 38 5.64 13.19 -0.38
CA ARG A 38 5.15 13.14 -1.76
C ARG A 38 5.45 11.81 -2.46
N THR A 39 6.39 11.02 -1.94
CA THR A 39 6.80 9.75 -2.55
C THR A 39 6.25 8.53 -1.81
N VAL A 40 6.07 8.62 -0.49
CA VAL A 40 5.69 7.46 0.34
C VAL A 40 4.22 7.49 0.71
N ALA A 41 3.47 6.52 0.19
CA ALA A 41 2.05 6.37 0.49
C ALA A 41 1.81 5.92 1.95
N PRO A 42 1.06 6.68 2.76
CA PRO A 42 0.67 6.27 4.12
C PRO A 42 -0.29 5.08 4.13
N TYR A 43 -1.03 4.86 3.04
CA TYR A 43 -2.04 3.81 2.91
C TYR A 43 -1.85 3.05 1.60
N PRO A 44 -0.88 2.12 1.50
CA PRO A 44 -0.69 1.30 0.32
C PRO A 44 -1.91 0.44 0.01
N ILE A 45 -2.09 0.07 -1.27
CA ILE A 45 -3.15 -0.84 -1.71
C ILE A 45 -3.08 -2.15 -0.90
N GLY A 46 -4.25 -2.66 -0.49
CA GLY A 46 -4.38 -3.87 0.33
C GLY A 46 -4.21 -3.64 1.83
N THR A 47 -3.89 -2.43 2.27
CA THR A 47 -3.86 -2.09 3.70
C THR A 47 -5.27 -2.07 4.27
N SER A 48 -5.47 -2.72 5.42
CA SER A 48 -6.71 -2.61 6.18
C SER A 48 -6.77 -1.27 6.90
N VAL A 49 -7.92 -0.60 6.80
CA VAL A 49 -8.14 0.69 7.42
C VAL A 49 -9.49 0.69 8.11
N ASP A 50 -9.58 1.48 9.18
CA ASP A 50 -10.85 1.74 9.86
C ASP A 50 -11.23 3.20 9.64
N VAL A 51 -12.50 3.44 9.33
CA VAL A 51 -13.06 4.78 9.31
C VAL A 51 -13.29 5.27 10.74
N VAL A 52 -12.73 6.44 11.06
CA VAL A 52 -12.77 7.04 12.41
C VAL A 52 -13.67 8.27 12.51
N SER A 53 -14.17 8.78 11.40
CA SER A 53 -15.11 9.91 11.33
C SER A 53 -16.36 9.55 10.52
N ASP A 54 -17.39 10.40 10.57
CA ASP A 54 -18.69 10.19 9.90
C ASP A 54 -19.55 9.04 10.51
N ASP A 55 -20.73 8.80 9.92
CA ASP A 55 -21.70 7.77 10.28
C ASP A 55 -21.19 6.33 10.06
N ARG A 56 -20.03 6.18 9.41
CA ARG A 56 -19.41 4.89 9.05
C ARG A 56 -18.28 4.51 10.02
N LYS A 57 -18.24 5.15 11.18
CA LYS A 57 -17.26 4.84 12.21
C LYS A 57 -17.34 3.36 12.61
N GLY A 58 -16.18 2.71 12.69
CA GLY A 58 -16.09 1.30 13.08
C GLY A 58 -16.35 0.31 11.93
N TYR A 59 -16.59 0.80 10.72
CA TYR A 59 -16.57 -0.03 9.53
C TYR A 59 -15.13 -0.44 9.24
N GLN A 60 -15.00 -1.68 8.77
CA GLN A 60 -13.72 -2.27 8.48
C GLN A 60 -13.52 -2.40 6.97
N ASP A 61 -12.42 -1.82 6.51
CA ASP A 61 -12.25 -1.46 5.11
C ASP A 61 -10.87 -1.87 4.60
N VAL A 62 -10.71 -1.81 3.29
CA VAL A 62 -9.43 -2.05 2.62
C VAL A 62 -9.17 -0.97 1.58
N VAL A 63 -7.91 -0.56 1.46
CA VAL A 63 -7.48 0.33 0.38
C VAL A 63 -7.51 -0.44 -0.94
N VAL A 64 -8.28 0.06 -1.91
CA VAL A 64 -8.41 -0.55 -3.24
C VAL A 64 -7.64 0.19 -4.32
N ASP A 65 -7.39 1.48 -4.13
CA ASP A 65 -6.70 2.31 -5.12
C ASP A 65 -6.02 3.51 -4.44
N VAL A 66 -4.90 3.93 -4.99
CA VAL A 66 -4.10 5.07 -4.50
C VAL A 66 -3.68 5.89 -5.70
N ASP A 67 -4.00 7.18 -5.68
CA ASP A 67 -3.60 8.11 -6.74
C ASP A 67 -2.19 8.65 -6.47
N ASP A 68 -1.31 8.57 -7.46
CA ASP A 68 0.10 9.00 -7.37
C ASP A 68 0.27 10.50 -7.08
N THR A 69 -0.75 11.31 -7.38
CA THR A 69 -0.76 12.76 -7.10
C THR A 69 -1.26 13.07 -5.69
N ILE A 70 -2.08 12.20 -5.09
CA ILE A 70 -2.70 12.39 -3.76
C ILE A 70 -2.60 11.12 -2.92
N LEU A 71 -1.37 10.76 -2.53
CA LEU A 71 -1.08 9.55 -1.77
C LEU A 71 -1.78 9.41 -0.40
N HIS A 72 -2.25 10.52 0.18
CA HIS A 72 -2.84 10.57 1.52
C HIS A 72 -4.38 10.45 1.53
N ARG A 73 -5.02 10.42 0.35
CA ARG A 73 -6.48 10.25 0.19
C ARG A 73 -6.76 9.08 -0.75
N PRO A 74 -6.53 7.83 -0.30
CA PRO A 74 -6.80 6.66 -1.13
C PRO A 74 -8.29 6.44 -1.33
N LYS A 75 -8.64 5.58 -2.29
CA LYS A 75 -9.96 5.00 -2.40
C LYS A 75 -10.04 3.74 -1.55
N ILE A 76 -11.06 3.64 -0.71
CA ILE A 76 -11.29 2.51 0.19
C ILE A 76 -12.53 1.74 -0.23
N ARG A 77 -12.59 0.47 0.14
CA ARG A 77 -13.76 -0.40 -0.02
C ARG A 77 -14.21 -0.88 1.34
N LEU A 78 -15.46 -0.57 1.68
CA LEU A 78 -16.08 -1.08 2.88
C LEU A 78 -16.46 -2.54 2.71
N LEU A 79 -16.12 -3.36 3.69
CA LEU A 79 -16.36 -4.81 3.66
C LEU A 79 -17.21 -5.30 4.83
N PHE A 80 -17.05 -4.69 6.00
CA PHE A 80 -17.77 -5.03 7.21
C PHE A 80 -18.31 -3.78 7.89
N ASP A 81 -19.49 -3.90 8.50
CA ASP A 81 -20.06 -2.84 9.34
C ASP A 81 -19.47 -2.82 10.76
N GLU A 82 -19.96 -1.91 11.60
CA GLU A 82 -19.55 -1.79 13.02
C GLU A 82 -19.81 -3.08 13.83
N ALA A 83 -20.78 -3.91 13.43
CA ALA A 83 -21.06 -5.19 14.08
C ALA A 83 -20.15 -6.33 13.59
N GLY A 84 -19.31 -6.07 12.58
CA GLY A 84 -18.46 -7.07 11.92
C GLY A 84 -19.25 -7.96 10.95
N GLU A 85 -20.47 -7.57 10.58
CA GLU A 85 -21.25 -8.28 9.56
C GLU A 85 -20.78 -7.84 8.17
N ARG A 86 -20.68 -8.81 7.26
CA ARG A 86 -20.24 -8.52 5.90
C ARG A 86 -21.32 -7.76 5.15
N ILE A 87 -20.96 -6.60 4.62
CA ILE A 87 -21.83 -5.78 3.79
C ILE A 87 -21.54 -5.97 2.29
N GLY A 88 -22.44 -5.47 1.45
CA GLY A 88 -22.12 -5.31 0.03
C GLY A 88 -20.93 -4.36 -0.12
N ALA A 89 -19.96 -4.71 -0.95
CA ALA A 89 -18.77 -3.90 -1.15
C ALA A 89 -19.16 -2.50 -1.66
N VAL A 90 -18.86 -1.47 -0.85
CA VAL A 90 -19.09 -0.07 -1.21
C VAL A 90 -17.74 0.62 -1.34
N ASP A 91 -17.50 1.20 -2.50
CA ASP A 91 -16.30 1.99 -2.75
C ASP A 91 -16.51 3.44 -2.31
N ILE A 92 -15.55 3.98 -1.56
CA ILE A 92 -15.51 5.36 -1.11
C ILE A 92 -14.21 6.00 -1.57
N ASP A 93 -14.32 7.11 -2.26
CA ASP A 93 -13.18 7.95 -2.63
C ASP A 93 -12.96 9.03 -1.56
N LEU A 94 -11.85 8.94 -0.83
CA LEU A 94 -11.51 9.92 0.21
C LEU A 94 -11.07 11.28 -0.36
N ARG A 95 -10.84 11.38 -1.67
CA ARG A 95 -10.58 12.66 -2.36
C ARG A 95 -11.85 13.49 -2.46
N GLU A 96 -12.99 12.83 -2.69
CA GLU A 96 -14.30 13.47 -2.80
C GLU A 96 -14.94 13.72 -1.43
N GLN A 97 -14.60 12.90 -0.43
CA GLN A 97 -15.13 12.98 0.94
C GLN A 97 -14.08 13.53 1.93
N GLY A 98 -13.94 14.86 1.95
CA GLY A 98 -12.88 15.54 2.72
C GLY A 98 -12.98 15.40 4.25
N ASP A 99 -14.17 15.11 4.75
CA ASP A 99 -14.52 14.92 6.17
C ASP A 99 -14.30 13.48 6.67
N VAL A 100 -14.19 12.52 5.76
CA VAL A 100 -13.88 11.13 6.11
C VAL A 100 -12.39 10.99 6.41
N GLN A 101 -12.10 10.41 7.57
CA GLN A 101 -10.77 10.13 8.07
C GLN A 101 -10.65 8.64 8.34
N VAL A 102 -9.48 8.10 8.01
CA VAL A 102 -9.16 6.68 8.19
C VAL A 102 -7.87 6.54 8.97
N ILE A 103 -7.75 5.42 9.69
CA ILE A 103 -6.49 5.02 10.33
C ILE A 103 -6.08 3.66 9.79
N SER A 104 -4.78 3.44 9.63
CA SER A 104 -4.29 2.12 9.29
C SER A 104 -4.46 1.22 10.51
N VAL A 105 -5.19 0.13 10.33
CA VAL A 105 -5.28 -0.92 11.33
C VAL A 105 -4.44 -2.09 10.88
N ARG A 106 -3.85 -2.78 11.86
CA ARG A 106 -3.37 -4.12 11.59
C ARG A 106 -4.65 -4.90 11.28
N GLY A 107 -4.83 -5.29 10.01
CA GLY A 107 -6.05 -5.96 9.57
C GLY A 107 -6.40 -7.07 10.56
N PRO A 108 -7.70 -7.29 10.85
CA PRO A 108 -8.07 -8.39 11.71
C PRO A 108 -7.39 -9.63 11.16
N GLU A 109 -6.87 -10.47 12.07
CA GLU A 109 -6.54 -11.82 11.66
C GLU A 109 -7.76 -12.34 10.92
N PRO A 110 -7.64 -12.71 9.62
CA PRO A 110 -8.77 -13.31 8.95
C PRO A 110 -9.19 -14.45 9.87
N LYS A 111 -10.47 -14.46 10.29
CA LYS A 111 -11.07 -15.68 10.81
C LYS A 111 -11.08 -16.62 9.62
N LEU A 112 -9.93 -17.23 9.35
CA LEU A 112 -9.80 -18.36 8.46
C LEU A 112 -10.69 -19.38 9.13
N GLU A 113 -11.90 -19.55 8.60
CA GLU A 113 -12.65 -20.76 8.89
C GLU A 113 -11.67 -21.91 8.62
N PRO A 114 -11.47 -22.82 9.59
CA PRO A 114 -10.53 -23.90 9.41
C PRO A 114 -10.87 -24.56 8.08
N LEU A 115 -9.90 -24.59 7.16
CA LEU A 115 -10.04 -25.30 5.90
C LEU A 115 -10.55 -26.69 6.27
N ASP A 116 -11.79 -26.99 5.89
CA ASP A 116 -12.41 -28.26 6.21
C ASP A 116 -11.41 -29.36 5.82
N SER A 117 -10.96 -30.13 6.81
CA SER A 117 -10.05 -31.26 6.63
C SER A 117 -10.66 -32.39 5.80
N SER A 118 -11.82 -32.15 5.18
CA SER A 118 -12.55 -33.05 4.29
C SER A 118 -12.20 -32.91 2.81
N VAL A 119 -11.40 -31.93 2.38
CA VAL A 119 -10.84 -31.88 1.01
C VAL A 119 -9.48 -32.59 0.94
N ALA A 120 -9.42 -33.77 1.54
CA ALA A 120 -8.46 -34.81 1.18
C ALA A 120 -9.29 -36.02 0.79
N THR A 121 -9.16 -36.46 -0.46
CA THR A 121 -9.90 -37.56 -1.12
C THR A 121 -11.15 -37.13 -1.89
N GLY A 122 -10.94 -36.31 -2.92
CA GLY A 122 -11.84 -36.22 -4.07
C GLY A 122 -11.02 -36.44 -5.32
N SER A 123 -11.04 -37.67 -5.84
CA SER A 123 -10.46 -38.07 -7.14
C SER A 123 -11.13 -37.26 -8.26
N GLY A 124 -10.65 -36.06 -8.53
CA GLY A 124 -11.00 -35.24 -9.67
C GLY A 124 -9.71 -34.94 -10.41
N VAL A 125 -9.49 -35.66 -11.50
CA VAL A 125 -8.35 -35.50 -12.40
C VAL A 125 -8.44 -34.08 -12.98
N ILE A 126 -7.53 -33.19 -12.58
CA ILE A 126 -7.23 -32.00 -13.37
C ILE A 126 -6.10 -32.46 -14.28
N GLU A 127 -6.44 -32.71 -15.55
CA GLU A 127 -5.43 -32.87 -16.60
C GLU A 127 -4.68 -31.55 -16.71
N VAL A 128 -3.44 -31.55 -16.19
CA VAL A 128 -2.45 -30.54 -16.50
C VAL A 128 -2.01 -30.84 -17.93
N ALA A 129 -2.42 -29.99 -18.87
CA ALA A 129 -1.82 -29.99 -20.19
C ALA A 129 -0.33 -29.66 -20.01
N GLU A 130 0.50 -30.65 -20.28
CA GLU A 130 1.93 -30.49 -20.51
C GLU A 130 2.12 -29.77 -21.87
N ASP A 131 3.24 -29.06 -22.00
CA ASP A 131 3.69 -28.25 -23.15
C ASP A 131 3.22 -26.79 -23.21
N ASP A 132 3.97 -25.91 -22.52
CA ASP A 132 4.54 -24.74 -23.17
C ASP A 132 5.90 -24.41 -22.49
N GLU A 133 6.98 -24.81 -23.18
CA GLU A 133 8.35 -24.40 -22.87
C GLU A 133 8.47 -22.87 -23.00
N VAL A 134 8.58 -22.17 -21.86
CA VAL A 134 9.15 -20.82 -21.84
C VAL A 134 10.67 -20.97 -21.71
N ALA A 135 11.35 -20.84 -22.85
CA ALA A 135 12.80 -20.77 -22.92
C ALA A 135 13.31 -19.56 -22.13
N TYR A 136 14.16 -19.82 -21.12
CA TYR A 136 15.03 -18.80 -20.56
C TYR A 136 16.27 -18.77 -21.45
N GLU A 137 16.38 -17.77 -22.31
CA GLU A 137 17.64 -17.49 -22.99
C GLU A 137 18.59 -16.78 -22.03
N ASP A 138 19.82 -17.30 -22.01
CA ASP A 138 20.95 -17.04 -21.12
C ASP A 138 21.48 -15.59 -21.09
N ASP A 139 22.09 -15.30 -19.93
CA ASP A 139 23.26 -14.44 -19.69
C ASP A 139 23.26 -12.98 -20.17
N GLU A 140 22.87 -12.06 -19.27
CA GLU A 140 23.59 -10.79 -19.14
C GLU A 140 24.19 -10.70 -17.73
N GLU A 141 25.52 -10.74 -17.66
CA GLU A 141 26.30 -10.43 -16.47
C GLU A 141 25.96 -9.01 -16.00
N ILE A 142 25.46 -8.87 -14.77
CA ILE A 142 25.33 -7.57 -14.11
C ILE A 142 26.75 -7.14 -13.72
N GLU A 143 27.38 -6.27 -14.50
CA GLU A 143 28.58 -5.56 -14.06
C GLU A 143 28.21 -4.61 -12.92
N PHE A 144 28.87 -4.79 -11.78
CA PHE A 144 28.81 -3.85 -10.67
C PHE A 144 29.59 -2.60 -11.06
N VAL A 145 28.89 -1.48 -11.22
CA VAL A 145 29.52 -0.16 -11.39
C VAL A 145 30.01 0.30 -10.01
N ASP A 146 31.31 0.58 -9.90
CA ASP A 146 31.94 1.18 -8.71
C ASP A 146 31.23 2.50 -8.33
N GLU A 147 31.03 2.73 -7.03
CA GLU A 147 30.23 3.84 -6.45
C GLU A 147 30.79 5.28 -6.66
N ASP A 148 31.83 5.48 -7.48
CA ASP A 148 32.57 6.75 -7.57
C ASP A 148 32.37 7.58 -8.86
N GLU A 149 31.46 7.20 -9.77
CA GLU A 149 31.08 8.04 -10.93
C GLU A 149 29.55 8.23 -11.04
N ILE A 150 29.00 9.10 -10.19
CA ILE A 150 27.67 9.70 -10.41
C ILE A 150 27.85 11.20 -10.67
N ASP A 151 28.50 11.54 -11.79
CA ASP A 151 28.58 12.90 -12.30
C ASP A 151 28.11 12.91 -13.78
N GLU A 152 26.80 12.85 -13.99
CA GLU A 152 26.07 13.61 -15.04
C GLU A 152 24.58 13.25 -15.01
N ILE A 153 23.80 13.99 -14.21
CA ILE A 153 22.36 14.07 -14.45
C ILE A 153 22.19 15.07 -15.60
N VAL A 154 21.93 14.55 -16.80
CA VAL A 154 21.52 15.36 -17.95
C VAL A 154 20.14 15.94 -17.63
N PHE A 155 20.10 17.26 -17.45
CA PHE A 155 18.87 18.05 -17.48
C PHE A 155 18.29 17.96 -18.90
N ILE A 156 17.12 17.33 -19.05
CA ILE A 156 16.29 17.53 -20.25
C ILE A 156 15.43 18.75 -19.94
N GLU A 157 15.84 19.90 -20.48
CA GLU A 157 14.99 21.10 -20.60
C GLU A 157 14.01 20.83 -21.73
N ASP A 158 12.74 20.59 -21.40
CA ASP A 158 11.64 20.65 -22.39
C ASP A 158 11.34 22.13 -22.68
N GLU A 159 12.01 22.67 -23.69
CA GLU A 159 11.56 23.86 -24.41
C GLU A 159 10.81 23.47 -25.69
N ASP A 160 9.64 24.11 -25.82
CA ASP A 160 8.88 24.45 -27.03
C ASP A 160 8.00 23.40 -27.72
N GLU A 161 6.69 23.68 -27.71
CA GLU A 161 5.95 23.81 -28.96
C GLU A 161 4.81 24.86 -28.81
N GLU A 162 5.04 26.05 -29.39
CA GLU A 162 4.00 27.03 -29.76
C GLU A 162 3.02 26.40 -30.76
N PHE A 163 1.72 26.69 -30.60
CA PHE A 163 0.84 27.23 -31.68
C PHE A 163 -0.40 27.92 -31.10
#